data_AF-A0A7C6DRX3-F1
#
_entry.id   AF-A0A7C6DRX3-F1
#
_cell.length_a   1.000
_cell.length_b   1.000
_cell.length_c   1.000
_cell.angle_alpha   90.00
_cell.angle_beta   90.00
_cell.angle_gamma   90.00
#
_symmetry.space_group_name_H-M   'P 1'
#
loop_
_entity.id
_entity.type
_entity.pdbx_description
1 polymer ?
#
loop_
_entity_poly.entity_id
_entity_poly.type
_entity_poly.pdbx_seq_one_letter_code
_entity_poly.pdbx_strand_id
1 'polypeptide(L)'
;DVREVGDKVIFLHKIVPGYADHSYGIEVAKMAGLPKEVTERAKEILANLEQKELTPQGKVKKKISKEALMQKFQISLFELNDDRLRQEILNLDIDNMTPLQALLKLQELRGRIKNGEI
;
A
#
# COMPACT_ATOMS: atom_id res chain seq x y z
N ASP A 1 18.46 6.69 20.61
CA ASP A 1 17.54 6.22 21.65
C ASP A 1 16.28 7.06 21.59
N VAL A 2 15.12 6.45 21.84
CA VAL A 2 13.80 7.01 21.58
C VAL A 2 12.87 6.66 22.75
N ARG A 3 12.05 7.61 23.19
CA ARG A 3 11.02 7.38 24.22
C ARG A 3 9.64 7.65 23.66
N GLU A 4 8.74 6.70 23.85
CA GLU A 4 7.34 6.82 23.47
C GLU A 4 6.51 7.30 24.66
N VAL A 5 5.70 8.34 24.44
CA VAL A 5 4.79 8.89 25.45
C VAL A 5 3.44 9.13 24.79
N GLY A 6 2.52 8.17 24.95
CA GLY A 6 1.24 8.15 24.24
C GLY A 6 1.46 8.15 22.72
N ASP A 7 0.77 9.05 22.00
CA ASP A 7 0.88 9.19 20.53
C ASP A 7 2.07 10.05 20.06
N LYS A 8 3.06 10.30 20.93
CA LYS A 8 4.20 11.16 20.65
C LYS A 8 5.51 10.44 20.92
N VAL A 9 6.46 10.67 20.03
CA VAL A 9 7.81 10.14 20.10
C VAL A 9 8.77 11.26 20.49
N ILE A 10 9.67 10.97 21.43
CA ILE A 10 10.71 11.91 21.89
C ILE A 10 12.07 11.31 21.56
N PHE A 11 12.83 12.01 20.72
CA PHE A 11 14.18 11.62 20.36
C PHE A 11 15.16 12.07 21.44
N LEU A 12 15.86 11.12 22.07
CA LEU A 12 16.76 11.39 23.20
C LEU A 12 18.17 11.82 22.75
N HIS A 13 18.44 11.87 21.43
CA HIS A 13 19.75 12.16 20.82
C HIS A 13 20.94 11.39 21.42
N LYS A 14 20.66 10.25 22.04
CA LYS A 14 21.64 9.36 22.67
C LYS A 14 21.89 8.15 21.78
N ILE A 15 23.16 7.81 21.60
CA ILE A 15 23.57 6.57 20.94
C ILE A 15 23.56 5.45 21.99
N VAL A 16 22.92 4.33 21.67
CA VAL A 16 22.88 3.13 22.51
C VAL A 16 23.38 1.94 21.68
N PRO A 17 24.10 0.98 22.29
CA PRO A 17 24.54 -0.21 21.58
C PRO A 17 23.34 -1.07 21.18
N GLY A 18 23.39 -1.68 19.99
CA GLY A 18 22.33 -2.55 19.49
C GLY A 18 21.65 -2.02 18.23
N TYR A 19 20.56 -2.67 17.84
CA TYR A 19 19.72 -2.29 16.71
C TYR A 19 18.50 -1.54 17.21
N ALA A 20 17.87 -0.74 16.34
CA ALA A 20 16.58 -0.12 16.67
C ALA A 20 15.47 -1.17 16.62
N ASP A 21 14.59 -1.16 17.63
CA ASP A 21 13.47 -2.10 17.72
C ASP A 21 12.32 -1.74 16.76
N HIS A 22 12.13 -0.45 16.48
CA HIS A 22 11.03 0.06 15.66
C HIS A 22 11.47 1.17 14.69
N SER A 23 10.69 1.34 13.61
CA SER A 23 10.83 2.43 12.65
C SER A 23 9.82 3.53 12.94
N TYR A 24 10.26 4.78 13.03
CA TYR A 24 9.45 5.93 13.47
C TYR A 24 9.05 6.88 12.31
N GLY A 25 8.97 6.36 11.08
CA GLY A 25 8.79 7.20 9.89
C GLY A 25 7.45 7.93 9.84
N ILE A 26 6.37 7.27 10.28
CA ILE A 26 5.02 7.87 10.31
C ILE A 26 4.96 8.96 11.39
N GLU A 27 5.63 8.76 12.52
CA GLU A 27 5.69 9.71 13.62
C GLU A 27 6.50 10.95 13.23
N VAL A 28 7.61 10.78 12.51
CA VAL A 28 8.39 11.89 11.94
C VAL A 28 7.57 12.64 10.88
N ALA A 29 6.84 11.94 10.02
CA ALA A 29 5.94 12.56 9.03
C ALA A 29 4.84 13.40 9.70
N LYS A 30 4.25 12.89 10.78
CA LYS A 30 3.27 13.63 11.60
C LYS A 30 3.90 14.87 12.24
N MET A 31 5.13 14.78 12.76
CA MET A 31 5.87 15.94 13.29
C MET A 31 6.22 16.97 12.21
N ALA A 32 6.46 16.53 10.97
CA ALA A 32 6.72 17.39 9.83
C ALA A 32 5.47 18.12 9.31
N GLY A 33 4.29 17.86 9.90
CA GLY A 33 3.04 18.54 9.54
C GLY A 33 2.34 17.99 8.31
N LEU A 34 2.63 16.75 7.92
CA LEU A 34 1.88 16.08 6.85
C LEU A 34 0.39 15.97 7.22
N PRO A 35 -0.52 16.04 6.23
CA PRO A 35 -1.96 15.95 6.48
C PRO A 35 -2.33 14.66 7.23
N LYS A 36 -3.28 14.78 8.17
CA LYS A 36 -3.73 13.64 8.99
C LYS A 36 -4.17 12.45 8.16
N GLU A 37 -4.91 12.70 7.08
CA GLU A 37 -5.40 11.68 6.15
C GLU A 37 -4.25 10.82 5.57
N VAL A 38 -3.10 11.44 5.27
CA VAL A 38 -1.92 10.74 4.77
C VAL A 38 -1.30 9.86 5.86
N THR A 39 -1.12 10.41 7.07
CA THR A 39 -0.52 9.66 8.18
C THR A 39 -1.41 8.50 8.65
N GLU A 40 -2.73 8.67 8.65
CA GLU A 40 -3.67 7.59 9.00
C GLU A 40 -3.69 6.50 7.93
N ARG A 41 -3.72 6.88 6.65
CA ARG A 41 -3.61 5.90 5.55
C ARG A 41 -2.31 5.11 5.61
N ALA A 42 -1.20 5.76 5.96
CA ALA A 42 0.08 5.08 6.13
C ALA A 42 0.04 4.03 7.25
N LYS A 43 -0.62 4.32 8.38
CA LYS A 43 -0.82 3.36 9.48
C LYS A 43 -1.66 2.16 9.06
N GLU A 44 -2.75 2.39 8.32
CA GLU A 44 -3.58 1.29 7.81
C GLU A 44 -2.77 0.35 6.90
N ILE A 45 -1.96 0.92 6.01
CA ILE A 45 -1.11 0.13 5.11
C ILE A 45 -0.06 -0.65 5.92
N LEU A 46 0.58 -0.01 6.90
CA LEU A 46 1.55 -0.66 7.79
C LEU A 46 0.93 -1.85 8.53
N ALA A 47 -0.24 -1.67 9.13
CA ALA A 47 -0.95 -2.75 9.83
C ALA A 47 -1.25 -3.94 8.90
N ASN A 48 -1.64 -3.68 7.65
CA ASN A 48 -1.87 -4.72 6.66
C ASN A 48 -0.58 -5.46 6.24
N LEU A 49 0.55 -4.75 6.15
CA LEU A 49 1.84 -5.35 5.81
C LEU A 49 2.37 -6.21 6.96
N GLU A 50 2.31 -5.71 8.19
CA GLU A 50 2.68 -6.45 9.39
C GLU A 50 1.84 -7.72 9.54
N GLN A 51 0.53 -7.66 9.30
CA GLN A 51 -0.33 -8.86 9.32
C GLN A 51 0.05 -9.90 8.26
N LYS A 52 0.54 -9.50 7.08
CA LYS A 52 0.97 -10.42 6.02
C LYS A 52 2.33 -11.05 6.30
N GLU A 53 3.23 -10.29 6.92
CA GLU A 53 4.60 -10.73 7.23
C GLU A 53 4.74 -11.46 8.57
N LEU A 54 3.84 -11.22 9.53
CA LEU A 54 3.87 -11.86 10.84
C LEU A 54 3.13 -13.22 10.84
N THR A 55 3.73 -14.20 11.49
CA THR A 55 3.00 -15.41 11.92
C THR A 55 2.10 -15.08 13.12
N PRO A 56 1.10 -15.91 13.48
CA PRO A 56 0.24 -15.69 14.67
C PRO A 56 0.99 -15.52 16.00
N GLN A 57 2.30 -15.77 16.02
CA GLN A 57 3.20 -15.62 17.15
C GLN A 57 4.15 -14.41 17.04
N GLY A 58 3.90 -13.46 16.13
CA GLY A 58 4.68 -12.22 16.01
C GLY A 58 6.11 -12.40 15.49
N LYS A 59 6.46 -13.56 14.93
CA LYS A 59 7.78 -13.79 14.31
C LYS A 59 7.74 -13.45 12.83
N VAL A 60 8.70 -12.63 12.40
CA VAL A 60 8.98 -12.29 11.00
C VAL A 60 9.23 -13.58 10.22
N LYS A 61 8.44 -13.83 9.16
CA LYS A 61 8.65 -14.99 8.28
C LYS A 61 10.09 -14.98 7.73
N LYS A 62 10.70 -16.17 7.71
CA LYS A 62 12.07 -16.46 7.25
C LYS A 62 12.49 -15.56 6.07
N LYS A 63 13.63 -14.88 6.23
CA LYS A 63 14.26 -13.96 5.26
C LYS A 63 14.25 -14.57 3.85
N ILE A 64 13.34 -14.10 3.03
CA ILE A 64 13.57 -13.97 1.60
C ILE A 64 14.71 -12.94 1.50
N SER A 65 15.74 -13.19 0.68
CA SER A 65 16.85 -12.25 0.51
C SER A 65 16.29 -10.86 0.22
N LYS A 66 16.84 -9.83 0.88
CA LYS A 66 16.32 -8.45 0.79
C LYS A 66 16.30 -7.97 -0.66
N GLU A 67 17.20 -8.50 -1.47
CA GLU A 67 17.34 -8.29 -2.91
C GLU A 67 16.18 -8.93 -3.69
N ALA A 68 15.81 -10.18 -3.37
CA ALA A 68 14.67 -10.85 -4.00
C ALA A 68 13.33 -10.27 -3.52
N LEU A 69 13.25 -9.82 -2.27
CA LEU A 69 12.08 -9.15 -1.72
C LEU A 69 11.91 -7.76 -2.34
N MET A 70 12.98 -6.97 -2.49
CA MET A 70 12.96 -5.67 -3.18
C MET A 70 12.60 -5.82 -4.65
N GLN A 71 13.19 -6.75 -5.40
CA GLN A 71 12.81 -6.98 -6.80
C GLN A 71 11.35 -7.41 -6.91
N LYS A 72 10.88 -8.33 -6.05
CA LYS A 72 9.50 -8.80 -6.08
C LYS A 72 8.51 -7.72 -5.66
N PHE A 73 8.84 -6.89 -4.67
CA PHE A 73 8.00 -5.76 -4.26
C PHE A 73 8.05 -4.60 -5.25
N GLN A 74 9.17 -4.32 -5.90
CA GLN A 74 9.29 -3.23 -6.88
C GLN A 74 8.54 -3.55 -8.18
N ILE A 75 8.53 -4.82 -8.58
CA ILE A 75 7.68 -5.33 -9.67
C ILE A 75 6.20 -5.30 -9.21
N SER A 76 5.90 -5.82 -8.02
CA SER A 76 4.54 -5.89 -7.45
C SER A 76 3.89 -4.51 -7.16
N LEU A 77 4.66 -3.49 -6.78
CA LEU A 77 4.14 -2.16 -6.41
C LEU A 77 3.66 -1.35 -7.61
N PHE A 78 4.17 -1.64 -8.81
CA PHE A 78 3.81 -0.96 -10.04
C PHE A 78 3.06 -1.86 -11.06
N GLU A 79 3.11 -3.18 -10.95
CA GLU A 79 2.47 -4.10 -11.91
C GLU A 79 1.11 -4.69 -11.45
N LEU A 80 0.70 -4.56 -10.18
CA LEU A 80 -0.56 -5.17 -9.69
C LEU A 80 -1.79 -4.26 -9.66
N ASN A 81 -1.71 -3.06 -10.22
CA ASN A 81 -2.90 -2.22 -10.41
C ASN A 81 -3.36 -2.28 -11.86
N ASP A 82 -4.00 -3.41 -12.18
CA ASP A 82 -5.17 -3.46 -13.07
C ASP A 82 -4.96 -2.90 -14.49
N ASP A 83 -3.90 -3.35 -15.16
CA ASP A 83 -3.65 -2.95 -16.55
C ASP A 83 -4.71 -3.54 -17.52
N ARG A 84 -5.35 -4.66 -17.18
CA ARG A 84 -6.29 -5.31 -18.11
C ARG A 84 -7.54 -4.46 -18.35
N LEU A 85 -8.16 -3.95 -17.29
CA LEU A 85 -9.34 -3.10 -17.41
C LEU A 85 -8.99 -1.74 -18.03
N ARG A 86 -7.83 -1.18 -17.66
CA ARG A 86 -7.33 0.07 -18.24
C ARG A 86 -7.10 -0.05 -19.74
N GLN A 87 -6.44 -1.11 -20.20
CA GLN A 87 -6.21 -1.35 -21.62
C GLN A 87 -7.52 -1.59 -22.37
N GLU A 88 -8.50 -2.26 -21.76
CA GLU A 88 -9.82 -2.44 -22.37
C GLU A 88 -10.54 -1.09 -22.58
N ILE A 89 -10.53 -0.22 -21.58
CA ILE A 89 -11.14 1.12 -21.69
C ILE A 89 -10.43 1.98 -22.74
N LEU A 90 -9.09 1.95 -22.79
CA LEU A 90 -8.31 2.69 -23.77
C LEU A 90 -8.58 2.26 -25.22
N ASN A 91 -8.95 1.00 -25.42
CA ASN A 91 -9.23 0.43 -26.74
C ASN A 91 -10.71 0.58 -27.16
N LEU A 92 -11.57 1.19 -26.35
CA LEU A 92 -12.96 1.44 -26.72
C LEU A 92 -13.04 2.53 -27.77
N ASP A 93 -13.73 2.22 -28.88
CA ASP A 93 -14.04 3.18 -29.93
C ASP A 93 -15.28 4.00 -29.54
N ILE A 94 -15.02 5.08 -28.79
CA ILE A 94 -16.06 5.99 -28.29
C ILE A 94 -16.75 6.74 -29.44
N ASP A 95 -16.02 7.03 -30.51
CA ASP A 95 -16.50 7.85 -31.61
C ASP A 95 -17.50 7.10 -32.51
N ASN A 96 -17.37 5.77 -32.61
CA ASN A 96 -18.25 4.94 -33.45
C ASN A 96 -19.28 4.11 -32.67
N MET A 97 -19.27 4.13 -31.34
CA MET A 97 -20.28 3.42 -30.56
C MET A 97 -21.58 4.23 -30.42
N THR A 98 -22.71 3.53 -30.51
CA THR A 98 -24.01 4.13 -30.21
C THR A 98 -24.14 4.40 -28.70
N PRO A 99 -24.96 5.39 -28.28
CA PRO A 99 -25.19 5.66 -26.86
C PRO A 99 -25.68 4.43 -26.08
N LEU A 100 -26.46 3.56 -26.72
CA LEU A 100 -26.91 2.31 -26.11
C LEU A 100 -25.76 1.32 -25.90
N GLN A 101 -24.85 1.17 -26.86
CA GLN A 101 -23.66 0.31 -26.73
C GLN A 101 -22.73 0.82 -25.63
N ALA A 102 -22.54 2.13 -25.52
CA ALA A 102 -21.76 2.73 -24.44
C ALA A 102 -22.34 2.37 -23.06
N LEU A 103 -23.65 2.53 -22.89
CA LEU A 103 -24.34 2.19 -21.64
C LEU A 103 -24.23 0.70 -21.30
N LEU A 104 -24.40 -0.19 -22.28
CA LEU A 104 -24.24 -1.63 -22.08
C LEU A 104 -22.81 -2.00 -21.67
N LYS A 105 -21.80 -1.40 -22.33
CA LYS A 105 -20.39 -1.64 -22.00
C LYS A 105 -20.05 -1.14 -20.59
N LEU A 106 -20.57 0.02 -20.19
CA LEU A 106 -20.40 0.52 -18.81
C LEU A 106 -21.06 -0.39 -17.77
N GLN A 107 -22.23 -0.95 -18.06
CA GLN A 107 -22.89 -1.90 -17.17
C GLN A 107 -22.06 -3.18 -17.00
N GLU A 108 -21.49 -3.70 -18.08
CA GLU A 108 -20.60 -4.86 -18.08
C GLU A 108 -19.35 -4.61 -17.23
N LEU A 109 -18.62 -3.52 -17.50
CA LEU A 109 -17.41 -3.15 -16.77
C LEU A 109 -17.68 -3.00 -15.26
N ARG A 110 -18.78 -2.33 -14.90
CA ARG A 110 -19.22 -2.18 -13.50
C ARG A 110 -19.55 -3.53 -12.86
N GLY A 111 -20.15 -4.47 -13.60
CA GLY A 111 -20.44 -5.82 -13.14
C GLY A 111 -19.17 -6.60 -12.78
N ARG A 112 -18.16 -6.54 -13.65
CA ARG A 112 -16.87 -7.21 -13.45
C ARG A 112 -16.11 -6.69 -12.22
N ILE A 113 -16.13 -5.37 -12.00
CA ILE A 113 -15.58 -4.75 -10.78
C ILE A 113 -16.30 -5.25 -9.52
N LYS A 114 -17.63 -5.32 -9.53
CA LYS A 114 -18.41 -5.80 -8.38
C LYS A 114 -18.21 -7.28 -8.07
N ASN A 115 -17.98 -8.09 -9.09
CA ASN A 115 -17.82 -9.53 -8.96
C ASN A 115 -16.37 -9.96 -8.68
N GLY A 116 -15.40 -9.03 -8.71
CA GLY A 116 -14.00 -9.33 -8.46
C GLY A 116 -13.30 -10.12 -9.57
N GLU A 117 -13.81 -10.06 -10.80
CA GLU A 117 -13.26 -10.76 -11.97
C GLU A 117 -12.15 -9.95 -12.66
N ILE A 118 -11.27 -9.35 -11.87
CA ILE A 118 -10.22 -8.44 -12.33
C ILE A 118 -8.85 -8.98 -11.91
#